data_AF-A0A7C6WQP8-F1
#
_entry.id   AF-A0A7C6WQP8-F1
#
_cell.length_a   1.000
_cell.length_b   1.000
_cell.length_c   1.000
_cell.angle_alpha   90.00
_cell.angle_beta   90.00
_cell.angle_gamma   90.00
#
_symmetry.space_group_name_H-M   'P 1'
#
loop_
_entity.id
_entity.type
_entity.pdbx_description
1 polymer ?
#
loop_
_entity_poly.entity_id
_entity_poly.type
_entity_poly.pdbx_seq_one_letter_code
_entity_poly.pdbx_strand_id
1 'polypeptide(L)' 'MVVVNGIEIDEKKARRLLQKLIIMEKTNIKTKQYNDAEMVKKIKKEIEEEVECY' A
#
# COMPACT_ATOMS: atom_id res chain seq x y z
N MET A 1 -14.73 10.24 5.20
CA MET A 1 -13.77 11.19 4.61
C MET A 1 -13.23 12.02 5.75
N VAL A 2 -11.91 12.12 5.85
CA VAL A 2 -11.24 12.93 6.86
C VAL A 2 -10.33 13.92 6.15
N VAL A 3 -10.34 15.16 6.62
CA VAL A 3 -9.49 16.22 6.08
C VAL A 3 -8.25 16.28 6.95
N VAL A 4 -7.09 15.98 6.37
CA VAL A 4 -5.78 16.10 7.03
C VAL A 4 -4.97 17.13 6.26
N ASN A 5 -4.53 18.20 6.93
CA ASN A 5 -3.78 19.30 6.31
C ASN A 5 -4.49 19.92 5.08
N GLY A 6 -5.83 19.97 5.10
CA GLY A 6 -6.63 20.50 3.99
C GLY A 6 -6.78 19.55 2.79
N ILE A 7 -6.26 18.33 2.88
CA ILE A 7 -6.40 17.30 1.85
C ILE A 7 -7.53 16.36 2.26
N GLU A 8 -8.48 16.14 1.36
CA GLU A 8 -9.53 15.13 1.54
C GLU A 8 -8.95 13.72 1.40
N ILE A 9 -9.06 12.93 2.47
CA ILE A 9 -8.61 11.55 2.48
C ILE A 9 -9.82 10.61 2.50
N ASP A 10 -9.84 9.69 1.53
CA ASP A 10 -10.68 8.50 1.60
C ASP A 10 -10.04 7.50 2.57
N GLU A 11 -10.42 7.60 3.84
CA GLU A 11 -9.94 6.70 4.90
C GLU A 11 -10.17 5.23 4.59
N LYS A 12 -11.24 4.89 3.86
CA LYS A 12 -11.57 3.50 3.57
C LYS A 12 -10.58 2.93 2.55
N LYS A 13 -10.25 3.71 1.50
CA LYS A 13 -9.18 3.37 0.56
C LYS A 13 -7.83 3.29 1.27
N ALA A 14 -7.48 4.31 2.06
CA ALA A 14 -6.21 4.36 2.79
C ALA A 14 -6.04 3.16 3.74
N ARG A 15 -7.08 2.78 4.48
CA ARG A 15 -7.04 1.64 5.40
C ARG A 15 -6.94 0.29 4.69
N ARG A 16 -7.61 0.13 3.54
CA ARG A 16 -7.51 -1.07 2.70
C ARG A 16 -6.10 -1.23 2.14
N LEU A 17 -5.55 -0.16 1.59
CA LEU A 17 -4.19 -0.11 1.08
C LEU A 17 -3.19 -0.48 2.16
N LEU A 18 -3.28 0.15 3.34
CA LEU A 18 -2.41 -0.16 4.48
C LEU A 18 -2.45 -1.65 4.87
N GLN A 19 -3.66 -2.23 4.96
CA GLN A 19 -3.81 -3.66 5.26
C GLN A 19 -3.17 -4.55 4.19
N LYS A 20 -3.36 -4.23 2.92
CA LYS A 20 -2.76 -4.95 1.78
C LYS A 20 -1.24 -4.95 1.87
N LEU A 21 -0.63 -3.77 2.09
CA LEU A 21 0.82 -3.61 2.19
C LEU A 21 1.41 -4.41 3.36
N ILE A 22 0.76 -4.40 4.53
CA ILE A 22 1.21 -5.20 5.70
C ILE A 22 1.20 -6.70 5.39
N ILE A 23 0.14 -7.19 4.71
CA ILE A 23 0.03 -8.60 4.34
C ILE A 23 1.12 -8.99 3.34
N MET A 24 1.39 -8.14 2.34
CA MET A 24 2.46 -8.36 1.37
C MET A 24 3.82 -8.45 2.04
N GLU A 25 4.15 -7.49 2.92
CA GLU A 25 5.43 -7.47 3.62
C GLU A 25 5.60 -8.69 4.52
N LYS A 26 4.56 -9.03 5.29
CA LYS A 26 4.56 -10.23 6.14
C LYS A 26 4.71 -11.51 5.32
N THR A 27 4.13 -11.57 4.13
CA THR A 27 4.28 -12.70 3.22
C THR A 27 5.72 -12.78 2.72
N ASN A 28 6.29 -11.65 2.30
CA ASN A 28 7.67 -11.61 1.82
C ASN A 28 8.69 -11.97 2.89
N ILE A 29 8.50 -11.55 4.14
CA ILE A 29 9.36 -11.96 5.27
C ILE A 29 9.40 -13.48 5.42
N LYS A 30 8.26 -14.15 5.20
CA LYS A 30 8.15 -15.61 5.31
C LYS A 30 8.75 -16.33 4.11
N THR A 31 8.49 -15.84 2.89
CA THR A 31 8.88 -16.51 1.65
C THR A 31 10.26 -16.10 1.14
N LYS A 32 10.77 -14.94 1.57
CA LYS A 32 11.96 -14.27 1.05
C LYS A 32 11.95 -14.14 -0.47
N GLN A 33 10.76 -13.98 -1.05
CA GLN A 33 10.55 -14.00 -2.49
C GLN A 33 11.16 -12.78 -3.18
N TYR A 34 11.18 -11.64 -2.49
CA TYR A 34 11.66 -10.36 -2.97
C TYR A 34 12.67 -9.78 -1.97
N ASN A 35 13.72 -9.15 -2.49
CA ASN A 35 14.59 -8.31 -1.67
C ASN A 35 13.94 -6.95 -1.35
N ASP A 36 14.56 -6.18 -0.46
CA ASP A 36 14.01 -4.90 0.00
C ASP A 36 13.72 -3.92 -1.15
N ALA A 37 14.61 -3.85 -2.16
CA ALA A 37 14.42 -2.95 -3.30
C ALA A 37 13.26 -3.39 -4.19
N GLU A 38 13.07 -4.69 -4.36
CA GLU A 38 11.95 -5.27 -5.10
C GLU A 38 10.62 -5.08 -4.36
N MET A 39 10.60 -5.26 -3.04
CA MET A 39 9.42 -4.99 -2.22
C MET A 39 9.01 -3.52 -2.29
N VAL A 40 9.95 -2.60 -2.18
CA VAL A 40 9.66 -1.15 -2.33
C VAL A 40 9.03 -0.86 -3.70
N LYS A 41 9.58 -1.42 -4.78
CA LYS A 41 8.99 -1.25 -6.12
C LYS A 41 7.57 -1.81 -6.19
N LYS A 42 7.34 -2.98 -5.61
CA LYS A 42 6.02 -3.63 -5.62
C LYS A 42 5.01 -2.84 -4.81
N ILE A 43 5.37 -2.37 -3.62
CA ILE A 43 4.53 -1.51 -2.78
C ILE A 43 4.13 -0.23 -3.52
N LYS A 44 5.08 0.45 -4.18
CA LYS A 44 4.78 1.66 -4.97
C LYS A 44 3.76 1.37 -6.08
N LYS A 45 3.96 0.28 -6.82
CA LYS A 45 3.04 -0.12 -7.89
C LYS A 45 1.63 -0.39 -7.37
N GLU A 46 1.49 -1.07 -6.23
CA GLU A 46 0.18 -1.33 -5.62
C GLU A 46 -0.52 -0.05 -5.14
N ILE A 47 0.25 0.94 -4.68
CA ILE A 47 -0.29 2.26 -4.33
C ILE A 47 -0.77 2.98 -5.59
N GLU A 48 0.04 3.00 -6.66
CA GLU A 48 -0.33 3.59 -7.95
C GLU A 48 -1.61 2.96 -8.51
N GLU A 49 -1.71 1.63 -8.51
CA GLU A 49 -2.91 0.92 -8.98
C GLU A 49 -4.16 1.26 -8.15
N GLU A 50 -4.06 1.31 -6.82
CA GLU A 50 -5.20 1.65 -5.96
C GLU A 50 -5.65 3.11 -6.11
N VAL A 51 -4.73 4.01 -6.48
CA VAL A 51 -5.01 5.44 -6.72
C VAL A 51 -5.54 5.69 -8.14
N GLU A 52 -5.02 5.02 -9.17
CA GLU A 52 -5.44 5.23 -10.56
C GLU A 52 -6.74 4.51 -10.93
N CYS A 53 -7.03 3.35 -10.33
CA CYS A 53 -8.21 2.55 -10.70
C CYS A 53 -9.51 2.96 -10.00
N TYR A 54 -9.51 3.91 -9.05
CA TYR A 54 -10.70 4.29 -8.27
C TYR A 54 -10.86 5.77 -7.97
#